data_AF-A0A662AR67-F1
#
_entry.id   AF-A0A662AR67-F1
#
_cell.length_a   1.000
_cell.length_b   1.000
_cell.length_c   1.000
_cell.angle_alpha   90.00
_cell.angle_beta   90.00
_cell.angle_gamma   90.00
#
_symmetry.space_group_name_H-M   'P 1'
#
loop_
_entity.id
_entity.type
_entity.pdbx_description
1 polymer ?
#
loop_
_entity_poly.entity_id
_entity_poly.type
_entity_poly.pdbx_seq_one_letter_code
_entity_poly.pdbx_strand_id
1 'polypeptide(L)'
;MIRQIILIIAFCFITVSTIGQHFVILKSGKKIECVVNALNNDTLEIYVDMMLQKVPLIEVTSIYFAQHVEYDGKLTEKAETISVKSGTYTIQYKIKNRKMTTIPPVSNATEKKGRVVVKVTIDRYGNVMKAEPGYIGSTTTDKYLLTKAMTVAKAARFDIVMTDPLSVEGIIIINY
;
A
#
# COMPACT_ATOMS: atom_id res chain seq x y z
N MET A 1 -41.74 23.92 32.21
CA MET A 1 -41.33 22.51 31.96
C MET A 1 -40.34 22.51 30.81
N ILE A 2 -39.05 22.52 31.13
CA ILE A 2 -37.94 22.63 30.17
C ILE A 2 -37.54 21.23 29.71
N ARG A 3 -37.50 21.07 28.39
CA ARG A 3 -37.34 19.83 27.64
C ARG A 3 -35.88 19.38 27.71
N GLN A 4 -35.63 18.22 28.31
CA GLN A 4 -34.29 17.66 28.49
C GLN A 4 -33.67 17.27 27.14
N ILE A 5 -32.44 17.73 26.89
CA ILE A 5 -31.61 17.39 25.74
C ILE A 5 -30.86 16.10 26.10
N ILE A 6 -31.14 15.01 25.37
CA ILE A 6 -30.41 13.74 25.51
C ILE A 6 -29.16 13.82 24.63
N LEU A 7 -28.00 13.84 25.29
CA LEU A 7 -26.67 13.88 24.69
C LEU A 7 -26.21 12.42 24.50
N ILE A 8 -26.29 11.91 23.28
CA ILE A 8 -25.83 10.55 22.93
C ILE A 8 -24.31 10.61 22.72
N ILE A 9 -23.56 10.17 23.73
CA ILE A 9 -22.12 9.94 23.63
C ILE A 9 -21.93 8.58 22.94
N ALA A 10 -21.60 8.61 21.65
CA ALA A 10 -21.19 7.41 20.91
C ALA A 10 -19.73 7.08 21.28
N PHE A 11 -19.56 6.16 22.24
CA PHE A 11 -18.25 5.61 22.60
C PHE A 11 -17.83 4.59 21.53
N CYS A 12 -17.13 5.06 20.50
CA CYS A 12 -16.55 4.21 19.48
C CYS A 12 -15.31 3.49 20.07
N PHE A 13 -15.49 2.24 20.51
CA PHE A 13 -14.38 1.34 20.82
C PHE A 13 -13.63 1.01 19.52
N ILE A 14 -12.61 1.80 19.20
CA ILE A 14 -11.61 1.41 18.22
C ILE A 14 -10.68 0.43 18.93
N THR A 15 -10.96 -0.87 18.85
CA THR A 15 -10.00 -1.90 19.28
C THR A 15 -8.91 -2.00 18.23
N VAL A 16 -7.85 -1.21 18.39
CA VAL A 16 -6.59 -1.40 17.66
C VAL A 16 -5.91 -2.62 18.26
N SER A 17 -6.19 -3.80 17.72
CA SER A 17 -5.38 -4.99 18.03
C SER A 17 -3.98 -4.77 17.48
N THR A 18 -3.04 -4.38 18.34
CA THR A 18 -1.62 -4.40 18.01
C THR A 18 -1.19 -5.86 17.90
N ILE A 19 -1.08 -6.34 16.66
CA ILE A 19 -0.46 -7.63 16.35
C ILE A 19 0.95 -7.59 16.98
N GLY A 20 1.30 -8.55 17.85
CA GLY A 20 2.65 -8.66 18.38
C GLY A 20 3.64 -8.75 17.21
N GLN A 21 4.46 -7.72 17.04
CA GLN A 21 5.43 -7.65 15.93
C GLN A 21 6.55 -8.69 16.09
N HIS A 22 6.72 -9.22 17.30
CA HIS A 22 7.73 -10.21 17.63
C HIS A 22 7.12 -11.35 18.43
N PHE A 23 7.85 -12.45 18.56
CA PHE A 23 7.55 -13.44 19.58
C PHE A 23 8.81 -13.97 20.25
N VAL A 24 8.70 -14.26 21.53
CA VAL A 24 9.78 -14.79 22.36
C VAL A 24 9.41 -16.22 22.75
N ILE A 25 10.36 -17.14 22.61
CA ILE A 25 10.24 -18.52 23.11
C ILE A 25 11.03 -18.60 24.42
N LEU A 26 10.37 -19.03 25.50
CA LEU A 26 11.00 -19.28 26.80
C LEU A 26 11.53 -20.72 26.91
N LYS A 27 12.42 -20.98 27.87
CA LYS A 27 12.91 -22.33 28.20
C LYS A 27 11.81 -23.32 28.56
N SER A 28 10.69 -22.81 29.09
CA SER A 28 9.48 -23.59 29.33
C SER A 28 8.76 -24.04 28.06
N GLY A 29 9.20 -23.60 26.88
CA GLY A 29 8.51 -23.78 25.60
C GLY A 29 7.38 -22.78 25.37
N LYS A 30 7.08 -21.90 26.34
CA LYS A 30 6.03 -20.87 26.19
C LYS A 30 6.42 -19.87 25.09
N LYS A 31 5.55 -19.72 24.09
CA LYS A 31 5.59 -18.64 23.11
C LYS A 31 4.86 -17.42 23.67
N ILE A 32 5.51 -16.26 23.66
CA ILE A 32 4.94 -14.98 24.06
C ILE A 32 4.94 -14.08 22.84
N GLU A 33 3.77 -13.64 22.39
CA GLU A 33 3.64 -12.62 21.33
C GLU A 33 3.77 -11.24 21.99
N CYS A 34 4.71 -10.44 21.52
CA CYS A 34 5.10 -9.21 22.20
C CYS A 34 5.78 -8.19 21.27
N VAL A 35 6.06 -7.00 21.81
CA VAL A 35 7.01 -6.04 21.23
C VAL A 35 8.27 -6.02 22.09
N VAL A 36 9.45 -6.21 21.49
CA VAL A 36 10.72 -6.17 22.23
C VAL A 36 11.10 -4.70 22.39
N ASN A 37 11.30 -4.26 23.63
CA ASN A 37 11.66 -2.89 23.96
C ASN A 37 13.17 -2.73 24.09
N ALA A 38 13.78 -3.51 25.00
CA ALA A 38 15.19 -3.41 25.33
C ALA A 38 15.71 -4.71 25.94
N LEU A 39 17.02 -4.86 25.90
CA LEU A 39 17.76 -5.86 26.66
C LEU A 39 18.64 -5.09 27.64
N ASN A 40 18.37 -5.21 28.94
CA ASN A 40 19.03 -4.42 29.97
C ASN A 40 19.20 -5.25 31.24
N ASN A 41 20.39 -5.22 31.85
CA ASN A 41 20.70 -5.88 33.12
C ASN A 41 20.12 -7.31 33.22
N ASP A 42 20.52 -8.18 32.28
CA ASP A 42 20.06 -9.57 32.17
C ASP A 42 18.55 -9.79 32.07
N THR A 43 17.82 -8.74 31.68
CA THR A 43 16.37 -8.76 31.53
C THR A 43 15.98 -8.33 30.12
N LEU A 44 15.16 -9.14 29.47
CA LEU A 44 14.43 -8.77 28.26
C LEU A 44 13.17 -8.00 28.66
N GLU A 45 13.12 -6.73 28.28
CA GLU A 45 11.96 -5.88 28.43
C GLU A 45 11.07 -6.02 27.20
N ILE A 46 9.83 -6.48 27.40
CA ILE A 46 8.85 -6.68 26.33
C ILE A 46 7.53 -6.00 26.69
N TYR A 47 6.77 -5.57 25.69
CA TYR A 47 5.39 -5.17 25.86
C TYR A 47 4.46 -6.30 25.44
N VAL A 48 3.53 -6.67 26.32
CA VAL A 48 2.41 -7.58 26.05
C VAL A 48 1.15 -6.81 26.42
N ASP A 49 0.20 -6.67 25.50
CA ASP A 49 -1.02 -5.88 25.69
C ASP A 49 -0.74 -4.47 26.25
N MET A 50 0.28 -3.80 25.70
CA MET A 50 0.76 -2.47 26.10
C MET A 50 1.34 -2.37 27.53
N MET A 51 1.45 -3.48 28.25
CA MET A 51 2.07 -3.52 29.58
C MET A 51 3.52 -3.98 29.48
N LEU A 52 4.42 -3.23 30.13
CA LEU A 52 5.83 -3.59 30.23
C LEU A 52 5.98 -4.85 31.10
N GLN A 53 6.55 -5.89 30.54
CA GLN A 53 6.94 -7.12 31.22
C GLN A 53 8.45 -7.30 31.16
N LYS A 54 9.00 -7.79 32.26
CA LYS A 54 10.43 -8.04 32.44
C LYS A 54 10.65 -9.55 32.51
N VAL A 55 11.32 -10.09 31.51
CA VAL A 55 11.63 -11.51 31.41
C VAL A 55 13.14 -11.69 31.63
N PRO A 56 13.58 -12.45 32.64
CA PRO A 56 15.00 -12.77 32.80
C PRO A 56 15.55 -13.42 31.53
N LEU A 57 16.69 -12.94 31.00
CA LEU A 57 17.30 -13.49 29.78
C LEU A 57 17.64 -14.98 29.92
N ILE A 58 17.94 -15.43 31.13
CA ILE A 58 18.17 -16.84 31.41
C ILE A 58 16.94 -17.70 31.07
N GLU A 59 15.73 -17.15 31.08
CA GLU A 59 14.51 -17.86 30.71
C GLU A 59 14.21 -17.78 29.20
N VAL A 60 14.93 -16.96 28.44
CA VAL A 60 14.71 -16.76 27.01
C VAL A 60 15.51 -17.79 26.21
N THR A 61 14.83 -18.54 25.35
CA THR A 61 15.45 -19.49 24.40
C THR A 61 15.73 -18.83 23.06
N SER A 62 14.76 -18.06 22.54
CA SER A 62 14.90 -17.39 21.24
C SER A 62 14.00 -16.17 21.15
N ILE A 63 14.48 -15.14 20.48
CA ILE A 63 13.71 -13.94 20.15
C ILE A 63 13.54 -13.92 18.63
N TYR A 64 12.30 -13.96 18.17
CA TYR A 64 11.96 -13.87 16.76
C TYR A 64 11.43 -12.47 16.48
N PHE A 65 12.24 -11.70 15.78
CA PHE A 65 11.79 -10.47 15.17
C PHE A 65 11.04 -10.83 13.89
N ALA A 66 9.83 -10.31 13.67
CA ALA A 66 9.23 -10.43 12.35
C ALA A 66 10.19 -9.81 11.34
N GLN A 67 10.58 -10.61 10.35
CA GLN A 67 11.42 -10.13 9.27
C GLN A 67 10.71 -8.98 8.58
N HIS A 68 11.31 -7.80 8.59
CA HIS A 68 10.85 -6.72 7.72
C HIS A 68 11.14 -7.15 6.29
N VAL A 69 10.10 -7.65 5.60
CA VAL A 69 10.19 -7.92 4.18
C VAL A 69 10.03 -6.58 3.48
N GLU A 70 11.15 -6.04 3.00
CA GLU A 70 11.13 -4.84 2.18
C GLU A 70 10.20 -5.06 0.98
N TYR A 71 9.52 -4.00 0.59
CA TYR A 71 8.70 -4.03 -0.61
C TYR A 71 9.59 -4.33 -1.80
N ASP A 72 9.24 -5.32 -2.63
CA ASP A 72 10.03 -5.75 -3.79
C ASP A 72 9.70 -4.98 -5.08
N GLY A 73 8.76 -4.05 -5.00
CA GLY A 73 8.36 -3.21 -6.14
C GLY A 73 7.27 -3.85 -7.00
N LYS A 74 6.80 -5.06 -6.70
CA LYS A 74 5.79 -5.72 -7.54
C LYS A 74 4.37 -5.18 -7.33
N LEU A 75 3.56 -5.28 -8.38
CA LEU A 75 2.13 -5.00 -8.30
C LEU A 75 1.50 -5.85 -7.18
N THR A 76 0.91 -5.18 -6.21
CA THR A 76 0.28 -5.83 -5.05
C THR A 76 -1.22 -5.55 -5.07
N GLU A 77 -2.06 -6.58 -4.85
CA GLU A 77 -3.52 -6.41 -4.83
C GLU A 77 -4.03 -5.48 -3.72
N LYS A 78 -3.26 -5.39 -2.62
CA LYS A 78 -3.51 -4.47 -1.49
C LYS A 78 -3.25 -3.00 -1.82
N ALA A 79 -2.71 -2.68 -3.00
CA ALA A 79 -2.51 -1.29 -3.40
C ALA A 79 -3.84 -0.57 -3.58
N GLU A 80 -3.95 0.63 -2.99
CA GLU A 80 -5.15 1.47 -3.11
C GLU A 80 -5.42 1.84 -4.57
N THR A 81 -6.69 1.95 -4.94
CA THR A 81 -7.11 2.43 -6.26
C THR A 81 -7.42 3.91 -6.19
N ILE A 82 -6.56 4.73 -6.79
CA ILE A 82 -6.72 6.18 -6.79
C ILE A 82 -7.32 6.61 -8.13
N SER A 83 -8.33 7.48 -8.09
CA SER A 83 -8.99 8.02 -9.29
C SER A 83 -8.70 9.50 -9.45
N VAL A 84 -8.31 9.93 -10.65
CA VAL A 84 -8.03 11.32 -11.01
C VAL A 84 -8.76 11.69 -12.30
N LYS A 85 -9.19 12.95 -12.42
CA LYS A 85 -9.84 13.46 -13.63
C LYS A 85 -8.82 14.03 -14.59
N SER A 86 -8.97 13.70 -15.88
CA SER A 86 -8.20 14.26 -16.99
C SER A 86 -9.17 14.75 -18.06
N GLY A 87 -9.53 16.03 -17.99
CA GLY A 87 -10.61 16.60 -18.79
C GLY A 87 -11.95 15.90 -18.51
N THR A 88 -12.56 15.34 -19.54
CA THR A 88 -13.82 14.58 -19.45
C THR A 88 -13.61 13.11 -19.06
N TYR A 89 -12.37 12.62 -19.06
CA TYR A 89 -12.05 11.22 -18.79
C TYR A 89 -11.60 11.03 -17.33
N THR A 90 -11.77 9.81 -16.84
CA THR A 90 -11.26 9.40 -15.52
C THR A 90 -10.12 8.41 -15.71
N ILE A 91 -8.96 8.73 -15.12
CA ILE A 91 -7.82 7.83 -15.00
C ILE A 91 -7.86 7.24 -13.60
N GLN A 92 -7.74 5.92 -13.50
CA GLN A 92 -7.53 5.25 -12.22
C GLN A 92 -6.14 4.61 -12.24
N TYR A 93 -5.49 4.48 -11.08
CA TYR A 93 -4.24 3.75 -11.00
C TYR A 93 -4.13 2.99 -9.69
N LYS A 94 -3.35 1.91 -9.72
CA LYS A 94 -2.97 1.12 -8.54
C LYS A 94 -1.46 0.96 -8.54
N ILE A 95 -0.79 1.81 -7.77
CA ILE A 95 0.65 1.78 -7.57
C ILE A 95 0.88 2.01 -6.08
N LYS A 96 1.54 1.07 -5.41
CA LYS A 96 1.75 1.12 -3.96
C LYS A 96 2.54 2.37 -3.60
N ASN A 97 2.06 3.12 -2.60
CA ASN A 97 2.72 4.30 -2.04
C ASN A 97 3.13 5.38 -3.05
N ARG A 98 2.48 5.45 -4.22
CA ARG A 98 2.73 6.49 -5.21
C ARG A 98 1.51 7.34 -5.44
N LYS A 99 1.73 8.62 -5.66
CA LYS A 99 0.72 9.61 -6.03
C LYS A 99 1.10 10.23 -7.36
N MET A 100 0.14 10.27 -8.28
CA MET A 100 0.33 10.91 -9.57
C MET A 100 0.46 12.42 -9.38
N THR A 101 1.59 12.99 -9.83
CA THR A 101 1.92 14.42 -9.72
C THR A 101 1.56 15.16 -11.00
N THR A 102 1.79 14.54 -12.15
CA THR A 102 1.39 15.07 -13.46
C THR A 102 0.33 14.17 -14.05
N ILE A 103 -0.89 14.69 -14.15
CA ILE A 103 -2.02 13.99 -14.77
C ILE A 103 -1.95 14.25 -16.28
N PRO A 104 -1.68 13.22 -17.10
CA PRO A 104 -1.58 13.37 -18.55
C PRO A 104 -2.97 13.58 -19.18
N PRO A 105 -3.08 14.38 -20.25
CA PRO A 105 -4.34 14.59 -20.96
C PRO A 105 -4.79 13.32 -21.69
N VAL A 106 -6.07 12.96 -21.55
CA VAL A 106 -6.69 11.85 -22.29
C VAL A 106 -7.49 12.40 -23.46
N SER A 107 -7.33 11.79 -24.64
CA SER A 107 -8.10 12.12 -25.83
C SER A 107 -8.44 10.87 -26.62
N ASN A 108 -9.62 10.88 -27.24
CA ASN A 108 -10.10 9.88 -28.17
C ASN A 108 -10.76 10.61 -29.35
N ALA A 109 -10.19 10.46 -30.53
CA ALA A 109 -10.72 11.05 -31.76
C ALA A 109 -11.64 10.07 -32.53
N THR A 110 -12.04 8.98 -31.88
CA THR A 110 -12.92 7.95 -32.45
C THR A 110 -14.13 7.76 -31.55
N GLU A 111 -15.20 7.18 -32.08
CA GLU A 111 -16.39 6.82 -31.29
C GLU A 111 -16.22 5.52 -30.49
N LYS A 112 -15.05 4.88 -30.58
CA LYS A 112 -14.77 3.60 -29.91
C LYS A 112 -14.65 3.82 -28.41
N LYS A 113 -15.28 2.94 -27.65
CA LYS A 113 -15.28 2.96 -26.18
C LYS A 113 -14.64 1.71 -25.62
N GLY A 114 -14.14 1.82 -24.41
CA GLY A 114 -13.57 0.67 -23.73
C GLY A 114 -12.66 1.02 -22.57
N ARG A 115 -12.50 0.05 -21.68
CA ARG A 115 -11.56 0.11 -20.57
C ARG A 115 -10.23 -0.47 -21.03
N VAL A 116 -9.17 0.32 -20.90
CA VAL A 116 -7.80 -0.12 -21.16
C VAL A 116 -7.02 -0.10 -19.85
N VAL A 117 -6.42 -1.24 -19.51
CA VAL A 117 -5.50 -1.39 -18.39
C VAL A 117 -4.08 -1.47 -18.96
N VAL A 118 -3.20 -0.64 -18.41
CA VAL A 118 -1.80 -0.53 -18.82
C VAL A 118 -0.93 -0.93 -17.64
N LYS A 119 -0.11 -1.97 -17.79
CA LYS A 119 0.92 -2.30 -16.82
C LYS A 119 2.07 -1.31 -16.97
N VAL A 120 2.52 -0.71 -15.88
CA VAL A 120 3.60 0.27 -15.88
C VAL A 120 4.71 -0.11 -14.93
N THR A 121 5.92 0.32 -15.24
CA THR A 121 7.08 0.27 -14.34
C THR A 121 7.59 1.69 -14.16
N ILE A 122 7.71 2.12 -12.91
CA ILE A 122 8.07 3.48 -12.50
C ILE A 122 9.41 3.47 -11.77
N ASP A 123 10.25 4.47 -12.03
CA ASP A 123 11.51 4.65 -11.28
C ASP A 123 11.31 5.39 -9.95
N ARG A 124 12.36 5.44 -9.12
CA ARG A 124 12.31 6.16 -7.84
C ARG A 124 12.03 7.66 -7.98
N TYR A 125 12.32 8.24 -9.13
CA TYR A 125 12.09 9.65 -9.46
C TYR A 125 10.68 9.94 -10.00
N GLY A 126 9.82 8.92 -10.07
CA GLY A 126 8.43 9.07 -10.49
C GLY A 126 8.21 9.05 -12.00
N ASN A 127 9.19 8.59 -12.79
CA ASN A 127 9.09 8.49 -14.24
C ASN A 127 8.62 7.10 -14.65
N VAL A 128 7.67 7.03 -15.59
CA VAL A 128 7.22 5.77 -16.18
C VAL A 128 8.25 5.28 -17.21
N MET A 129 9.00 4.24 -16.84
CA MET A 129 10.04 3.63 -17.68
C MET A 129 9.47 2.67 -18.73
N LYS A 130 8.44 1.90 -18.34
CA LYS A 130 7.79 0.91 -19.21
C LYS A 130 6.27 1.06 -19.10
N ALA A 131 5.59 0.83 -20.21
CA ALA A 131 4.14 0.86 -20.30
C ALA A 131 3.68 -0.19 -21.32
N GLU A 132 2.88 -1.15 -20.87
CA GLU A 132 2.36 -2.28 -21.66
C GLU A 132 0.83 -2.24 -21.62
N PRO A 133 0.16 -1.82 -22.71
CA PRO A 133 -1.29 -1.73 -22.77
C PRO A 133 -1.93 -3.10 -22.98
N GLY A 134 -3.21 -3.23 -22.63
CA GLY A 134 -3.94 -4.50 -22.81
C GLY A 134 -3.66 -5.50 -21.71
N TYR A 135 -3.23 -5.02 -20.54
CA TYR A 135 -3.05 -5.86 -19.36
C TYR A 135 -4.39 -6.42 -18.87
N ILE A 136 -4.33 -7.42 -17.99
CA ILE A 136 -5.50 -8.11 -17.43
C ILE A 136 -6.51 -7.07 -16.88
N GLY A 137 -7.78 -7.25 -17.26
CA GLY A 137 -8.88 -6.33 -16.94
C GLY A 137 -9.18 -5.28 -18.00
N SER A 138 -8.48 -5.30 -19.14
CA SER A 138 -8.86 -4.53 -20.34
C SER A 138 -10.08 -5.16 -21.02
N THR A 139 -11.02 -4.34 -21.49
CA THR A 139 -12.26 -4.81 -22.17
C THR A 139 -12.22 -4.62 -23.68
N THR A 140 -11.15 -4.04 -24.21
CA THR A 140 -10.99 -3.76 -25.65
C THR A 140 -9.63 -4.23 -26.14
N THR A 141 -9.59 -4.73 -27.36
CA THR A 141 -8.38 -5.10 -28.11
C THR A 141 -8.07 -4.09 -29.22
N ASP A 142 -8.81 -2.97 -29.26
CA ASP A 142 -8.66 -1.97 -30.30
C ASP A 142 -7.28 -1.29 -30.23
N LYS A 143 -6.50 -1.44 -31.30
CA LYS A 143 -5.12 -0.95 -31.36
C LYS A 143 -5.00 0.56 -31.15
N TYR A 144 -5.99 1.35 -31.57
CA TYR A 144 -5.98 2.79 -31.38
C TYR A 144 -6.11 3.15 -29.90
N LEU A 145 -7.10 2.58 -29.21
CA LEU A 145 -7.30 2.80 -27.77
C LEU A 145 -6.10 2.30 -26.94
N LEU A 146 -5.55 1.13 -27.27
CA LEU A 146 -4.36 0.58 -26.61
C LEU A 146 -3.14 1.50 -26.77
N THR A 147 -2.91 2.02 -27.98
CA THR A 147 -1.79 2.94 -28.25
C THR A 147 -1.98 4.27 -27.52
N LYS A 148 -3.19 4.82 -27.52
CA LYS A 148 -3.50 6.06 -26.78
C LYS A 148 -3.28 5.88 -25.29
N ALA A 149 -3.75 4.78 -24.72
CA ALA A 149 -3.56 4.48 -23.30
C ALA A 149 -2.07 4.33 -22.95
N MET A 150 -1.28 3.67 -23.80
CA MET A 150 0.18 3.56 -23.62
C MET A 150 0.83 4.95 -23.58
N THR A 151 0.48 5.84 -24.51
CA THR A 151 1.05 7.20 -24.56
C THR A 151 0.67 8.01 -23.33
N VAL A 152 -0.59 7.94 -22.89
CA VAL A 152 -1.06 8.58 -21.66
C VAL A 152 -0.27 8.05 -20.46
N ALA A 153 -0.12 6.73 -20.34
CA ALA A 153 0.63 6.11 -19.25
C ALA A 153 2.11 6.56 -19.24
N LYS A 154 2.79 6.63 -20.38
CA LYS A 154 4.19 7.13 -20.47
C LYS A 154 4.34 8.61 -20.13
N ALA A 155 3.30 9.40 -20.37
CA ALA A 155 3.30 10.83 -20.06
C ALA A 155 3.01 11.13 -18.58
N ALA A 156 2.45 10.18 -17.83
CA ALA A 156 2.22 10.34 -16.40
C ALA A 156 3.53 10.53 -15.62
N ARG A 157 3.46 11.28 -14.53
CA ARG A 157 4.53 11.39 -13.53
C ARG A 157 3.98 11.13 -12.14
N PHE A 158 4.82 10.56 -11.30
CA PHE A 158 4.53 10.25 -9.91
C PHE A 158 5.46 11.02 -8.97
N ASP A 159 5.16 10.96 -7.69
CA ASP A 159 6.00 11.50 -6.63
C ASP A 159 7.32 10.74 -6.50
N ILE A 160 8.33 11.43 -5.98
CA ILE A 160 9.67 10.89 -5.75
C ILE A 160 9.66 10.17 -4.40
N VAL A 161 10.02 8.89 -4.41
CA VAL A 161 10.11 8.05 -3.21
C VAL A 161 11.43 7.28 -3.25
N MET A 162 12.40 7.72 -2.45
CA MET A 162 13.76 7.16 -2.43
C MET A 162 13.87 5.85 -1.63
N THR A 163 12.91 5.60 -0.73
CA THR A 163 12.82 4.37 0.08
C THR A 163 12.25 3.19 -0.69
N ASP A 164 11.63 3.44 -1.85
CA ASP A 164 11.12 2.38 -2.72
C ASP A 164 12.26 1.66 -3.45
N PRO A 165 12.01 0.43 -3.95
CA PRO A 165 12.88 -0.25 -4.89
C PRO A 165 13.20 0.59 -6.12
N LEU A 166 14.27 0.21 -6.83
CA LEU A 166 14.70 0.87 -8.06
C LEU A 166 13.57 1.00 -9.10
N SER A 167 12.68 0.01 -9.14
CA SER A 167 11.54 -0.04 -10.03
C SER A 167 10.29 -0.51 -9.30
N VAL A 168 9.19 0.20 -9.51
CA VAL A 168 7.87 -0.13 -8.95
C VAL A 168 6.90 -0.42 -10.08
N GLU A 169 6.30 -1.61 -10.06
CA GLU A 169 5.22 -1.99 -10.95
C GLU A 169 3.88 -1.46 -10.44
N GLY A 170 3.00 -1.16 -11.39
CA GLY A 170 1.61 -0.89 -11.10
C GLY A 170 0.76 -0.94 -12.35
N ILE A 171 -0.50 -0.51 -12.21
CA ILE A 171 -1.41 -0.39 -13.35
C ILE A 171 -2.03 1.00 -13.42
N ILE A 172 -2.23 1.47 -14.65
CA ILE A 172 -3.02 2.65 -14.98
C ILE A 172 -4.20 2.18 -15.82
N ILE A 173 -5.40 2.66 -15.48
CA ILE A 173 -6.67 2.25 -16.07
C ILE A 173 -7.30 3.51 -16.66
N ILE A 174 -7.64 3.45 -17.94
CA ILE A 174 -8.30 4.53 -18.66
C ILE A 174 -9.60 3.99 -19.22
N ASN A 175 -10.71 4.67 -18.93
CA ASN A 175 -12.01 4.36 -19.53
C ASN A 175 -12.29 5.40 -20.63
N TYR A 176 -12.40 4.94 -21.86
CA TYR A 176 -12.76 5.72 -23.06
C TYR A 176 -14.24 5.61 -23.37
#